data_AF-A0A6H1LAM1-F1
#
_entry.id   AF-A0A6H1LAM1-F1
#
_cell.length_a   1.000
_cell.length_b   1.000
_cell.length_c   1.000
_cell.angle_alpha   90.00
_cell.angle_beta   90.00
_cell.angle_gamma   90.00
#
_symmetry.space_group_name_H-M   'P 1'
#
loop_
_entity.id
_entity.type
_entity.pdbx_description
1 polymer ?
#
loop_
_entity_poly.entity_id
_entity_poly.type
_entity_poly.pdbx_seq_one_letter_code
_entity_poly.pdbx_strand_id
1 'polypeptide(L)'
;MRRIALGLISAACGTVLVATPALADSPHFLFATNDVNQTSGALTTSFKEVGLGTGASSINITLTADATALYQCYNNGGNHPKARNKETVTAALIGSGTFRVRNGQTTGSLTVGPPGPGDFSCPSGQTLFLEKVTYSNTFVFDQGGTMKHATPDPIGTGTIHVPV
;
A
#
# COMPACT_ATOMS: atom_id res chain seq x y z
N MET A 1 -28.62 -55.41 -57.91
CA MET A 1 -27.27 -55.51 -57.30
C MET A 1 -26.68 -54.10 -57.28
N ARG A 2 -26.62 -53.43 -56.11
CA ARG A 2 -25.38 -53.09 -55.37
C ARG A 2 -24.45 -52.16 -56.21
N ARG A 3 -24.10 -50.91 -55.85
CA ARG A 3 -23.85 -50.28 -54.54
C ARG A 3 -23.93 -48.74 -54.65
N ILE A 4 -24.44 -48.11 -53.59
CA ILE A 4 -24.37 -46.67 -53.29
C ILE A 4 -22.95 -46.37 -52.77
N ALA A 5 -22.34 -45.26 -53.20
CA ALA A 5 -21.14 -44.70 -52.59
C ALA A 5 -21.40 -43.24 -52.18
N LEU A 6 -21.66 -43.03 -50.89
CA LEU A 6 -21.61 -41.71 -50.25
C LEU A 6 -20.14 -41.31 -50.07
N GLY A 7 -19.73 -40.19 -50.67
CA GLY A 7 -18.46 -39.54 -50.37
C GLY A 7 -18.62 -38.51 -49.24
N LEU A 8 -18.14 -38.85 -48.05
CA LEU A 8 -17.98 -37.93 -46.92
C LEU A 8 -16.76 -37.03 -47.18
N ILE A 9 -16.97 -35.74 -47.42
CA ILE A 9 -15.91 -34.74 -47.41
C ILE A 9 -15.92 -34.10 -46.01
N SER A 10 -15.06 -34.61 -45.13
CA SER A 10 -14.79 -34.02 -43.81
C SER A 10 -13.92 -32.77 -43.99
N ALA A 11 -14.50 -31.58 -43.79
CA ALA A 11 -13.75 -30.33 -43.67
C ALA A 11 -13.06 -30.28 -42.29
N ALA A 12 -11.75 -30.51 -42.27
CA ALA A 12 -10.94 -30.38 -41.05
C ALA A 12 -10.76 -28.90 -40.69
N CYS A 13 -11.46 -28.45 -39.64
CA CYS A 13 -11.25 -27.14 -39.02
C CYS A 13 -9.96 -27.21 -38.18
N GLY A 14 -8.86 -26.66 -38.71
CA GLY A 14 -7.58 -26.58 -38.01
C GLY A 14 -7.62 -25.53 -36.91
N THR A 15 -7.62 -25.96 -35.65
CA THR A 15 -7.41 -25.07 -34.50
C THR A 15 -5.94 -24.67 -34.43
N VAL A 16 -5.64 -23.42 -34.78
CA VAL A 16 -4.33 -22.82 -34.52
C VAL A 16 -4.24 -22.52 -33.03
N LEU A 17 -3.66 -23.44 -32.26
CA LEU A 17 -3.25 -23.19 -30.88
C LEU A 17 -2.06 -22.23 -30.91
N VAL A 18 -2.32 -20.95 -30.73
CA VAL A 18 -1.26 -19.96 -30.50
C VAL A 18 -0.71 -20.23 -29.11
N ALA A 19 0.46 -20.86 -29.02
CA ALA A 19 1.16 -21.01 -27.75
C ALA A 19 1.63 -19.64 -27.28
N THR A 20 0.89 -19.02 -26.35
CA THR A 20 1.39 -17.85 -25.63
C THR A 20 2.62 -18.29 -24.85
N PRO A 21 3.80 -17.66 -25.01
CA PRO A 21 4.94 -17.97 -24.15
C PRO A 21 4.55 -17.65 -22.72
N ALA A 22 4.35 -18.69 -21.91
CA ALA A 22 4.27 -18.54 -20.47
C ALA A 22 5.69 -18.27 -19.97
N LEU A 23 6.05 -16.99 -19.82
CA LEU A 23 7.22 -16.63 -19.02
C LEU A 23 6.90 -17.08 -17.59
N ALA A 24 7.63 -18.06 -17.09
CA ALA A 24 7.47 -18.59 -15.75
C ALA A 24 8.11 -17.64 -14.72
N ASP A 25 7.59 -16.42 -14.65
CA ASP A 25 7.91 -15.47 -13.59
C ASP A 25 7.18 -15.92 -12.31
N SER A 26 7.79 -15.67 -11.14
CA SER A 26 7.22 -16.03 -9.83
C SER A 26 7.38 -14.86 -8.85
N PRO A 27 6.65 -13.76 -9.08
CA PRO A 27 6.72 -12.57 -8.23
C PRO A 27 6.37 -12.90 -6.78
N HIS A 28 7.22 -12.45 -5.86
CA HIS A 28 6.92 -12.48 -4.42
C HIS A 28 7.76 -11.44 -3.67
N PHE A 29 7.18 -10.87 -2.63
CA PHE A 29 7.90 -10.01 -1.71
C PHE A 29 8.76 -10.85 -0.74
N LEU A 30 10.06 -10.56 -0.72
CA LEU A 30 10.96 -11.11 0.29
C LEU A 30 10.71 -10.49 1.65
N PHE A 31 10.49 -9.17 1.68
CA PHE A 31 10.13 -8.46 2.90
C PHE A 31 9.25 -7.25 2.61
N ALA A 32 8.50 -6.87 3.64
CA ALA A 32 7.83 -5.58 3.77
C ALA A 32 7.97 -5.16 5.24
N THR A 33 8.56 -4.01 5.49
CA THR A 33 8.94 -3.58 6.84
C THR A 33 8.49 -2.16 7.09
N ASN A 34 7.74 -1.96 8.17
CA ASN A 34 7.24 -0.66 8.57
C ASN A 34 8.24 0.07 9.47
N ASP A 35 8.29 1.38 9.29
CA ASP A 35 8.88 2.34 10.21
C ASP A 35 7.93 3.55 10.33
N VAL A 36 7.86 4.14 11.52
CA VAL A 36 7.08 5.37 11.73
C VAL A 36 8.01 6.47 12.20
N ASN A 37 8.00 7.58 11.47
CA ASN A 37 8.78 8.75 11.82
C ASN A 37 8.24 9.38 13.11
N GLN A 38 9.05 9.37 14.17
CA GLN A 38 8.66 9.83 15.51
C GLN A 38 8.58 11.37 15.63
N THR A 39 8.76 12.13 14.54
CA THR A 39 8.68 13.60 14.52
C THR A 39 7.57 14.12 13.61
N SER A 40 7.14 13.36 12.61
CA SER A 40 6.04 13.73 11.71
C SER A 40 4.83 12.80 11.82
N GLY A 41 5.00 11.61 12.39
CA GLY A 41 3.99 10.57 12.40
C GLY A 41 3.84 9.82 11.07
N ALA A 42 4.60 10.12 10.02
CA ALA A 42 4.48 9.45 8.74
C ALA A 42 4.89 7.96 8.80
N LEU A 43 4.09 7.07 8.20
CA LEU A 43 4.42 5.66 8.00
C LEU A 43 5.26 5.50 6.75
N THR A 44 6.39 4.81 6.86
CA THR A 44 7.19 4.37 5.71
C THR A 44 7.28 2.86 5.69
N THR A 45 6.86 2.23 4.60
CA THR A 45 6.99 0.78 4.40
C THR A 45 8.04 0.52 3.34
N SER A 46 9.15 -0.10 3.75
CA SER A 46 10.22 -0.55 2.86
C SER A 46 9.95 -1.97 2.40
N PHE A 47 10.20 -2.29 1.14
CA PHE A 47 9.94 -3.61 0.60
C PHE A 47 11.03 -4.06 -0.38
N LYS A 48 11.06 -5.36 -0.62
CA LYS A 48 11.79 -5.97 -1.72
C LYS A 48 10.95 -7.05 -2.37
N GLU A 49 10.80 -6.95 -3.68
CA GLU A 49 10.12 -7.92 -4.52
C GLU A 49 11.10 -8.57 -5.48
N VAL A 50 10.98 -9.88 -5.66
CA VAL A 50 11.83 -10.69 -6.54
C VAL A 50 10.98 -11.62 -7.38
N GLY A 51 11.58 -12.22 -8.41
CA GLY A 51 10.88 -13.14 -9.31
C GLY A 51 10.08 -12.45 -10.40
N LEU A 52 10.38 -11.18 -10.67
CA LEU A 52 9.73 -10.34 -11.69
C LEU A 52 10.20 -10.59 -13.13
N GLY A 53 10.99 -11.64 -13.34
CA GLY A 53 11.55 -11.96 -14.66
C GLY A 53 12.53 -10.93 -15.20
N THR A 54 12.82 -11.00 -16.50
CA THR A 54 13.73 -10.05 -17.18
C THR A 54 13.00 -9.14 -18.17
N GLY A 55 11.70 -9.37 -18.41
CA GLY A 55 10.90 -8.62 -19.37
C GLY A 55 10.36 -7.28 -18.83
N ALA A 56 10.16 -7.16 -17.52
CA ALA A 56 9.67 -5.92 -16.91
C ALA A 56 10.80 -4.93 -16.63
N SER A 57 10.65 -3.67 -17.07
CA SER A 57 11.58 -2.57 -16.73
C SER A 57 11.20 -1.85 -15.45
N SER A 58 9.94 -1.95 -15.03
CA SER A 58 9.36 -1.29 -13.86
C SER A 58 8.10 -2.02 -13.41
N ILE A 59 7.73 -1.84 -12.14
CA ILE A 59 6.51 -2.36 -11.54
C ILE A 59 5.86 -1.29 -10.65
N ASN A 60 4.53 -1.25 -10.61
CA ASN A 60 3.79 -0.41 -9.70
C ASN A 60 3.55 -1.16 -8.39
N ILE A 61 3.87 -0.49 -7.29
CA ILE A 61 3.66 -1.00 -5.93
C ILE A 61 2.71 -0.04 -5.21
N THR A 62 1.76 -0.61 -4.48
CA THR A 62 0.76 0.12 -3.68
C THR A 62 0.88 -0.29 -2.22
N LEU A 63 0.94 0.68 -1.32
CA LEU A 63 0.85 0.53 0.13
C LEU A 63 -0.57 0.88 0.57
N THR A 64 -1.19 0.03 1.38
CA THR A 64 -2.42 0.35 2.12
C THR A 64 -2.17 0.26 3.61
N ALA A 65 -2.84 1.10 4.40
CA ALA A 65 -2.81 1.05 5.86
C ALA A 65 -4.08 1.64 6.46
N ASP A 66 -4.54 1.10 7.59
CA ASP A 66 -5.50 1.78 8.45
C ASP A 66 -4.74 2.65 9.44
N ALA A 67 -5.10 3.93 9.56
CA ALA A 67 -4.43 4.87 10.45
C ALA A 67 -5.41 5.47 11.45
N THR A 68 -4.97 5.63 12.70
CA THR A 68 -5.68 6.36 13.76
C THR A 68 -4.77 7.44 14.33
N ALA A 69 -5.13 8.71 14.13
CA ALA A 69 -4.39 9.88 14.60
C ALA A 69 -5.16 10.58 15.73
N LEU A 70 -4.44 10.96 16.78
CA LEU A 70 -4.95 11.78 17.88
C LEU A 70 -4.47 13.21 17.70
N TYR A 71 -5.43 14.12 17.60
CA TYR A 71 -5.22 15.56 17.52
C TYR A 71 -5.64 16.25 18.81
N GLN A 72 -4.96 17.33 19.17
CA GLN A 72 -5.25 18.07 20.40
C GLN A 72 -4.87 19.55 20.30
N CYS A 73 -5.69 20.38 20.92
CA CYS A 73 -5.47 21.81 21.02
C CYS A 73 -4.71 22.18 22.29
N TYR A 74 -3.67 23.00 22.14
CA TYR A 74 -2.89 23.54 23.24
C TYR A 74 -2.92 25.07 23.22
N ASN A 75 -3.05 25.69 24.40
CA ASN A 75 -2.87 27.13 24.54
C ASN A 75 -1.37 27.49 24.62
N ASN A 76 -1.05 28.78 24.52
CA ASN A 76 0.32 29.29 24.60
C ASN A 76 1.04 28.99 25.94
N GLY A 77 0.31 28.56 26.97
CA GLY A 77 0.84 28.17 28.27
C GLY A 77 1.04 26.66 28.46
N GLY A 78 0.82 25.85 27.42
CA GLY A 78 1.00 24.38 27.48
C GLY A 78 -0.05 23.62 28.29
N ASN A 79 -1.13 24.26 28.73
CA ASN A 79 -2.16 23.66 29.58
C ASN A 79 -3.37 23.19 28.76
N HIS A 80 -3.66 21.87 28.72
CA HIS A 80 -5.03 21.37 28.52
C HIS A 80 -5.22 19.84 28.70
N PRO A 81 -6.26 19.40 29.45
CA PRO A 81 -6.99 18.18 29.10
C PRO A 81 -8.50 18.34 29.36
N LYS A 82 -9.23 19.00 28.45
CA LYS A 82 -10.70 18.86 28.39
C LYS A 82 -11.08 18.12 27.10
N ALA A 83 -12.12 17.29 27.18
CA ALA A 83 -12.51 16.37 26.11
C ALA A 83 -12.80 17.06 24.77
N ARG A 84 -13.38 18.27 24.77
CA ARG A 84 -13.71 19.02 23.54
C ARG A 84 -12.50 19.48 22.72
N ASN A 85 -11.30 19.44 23.29
CA ASN A 85 -10.07 19.90 22.65
C ASN A 85 -9.20 18.74 22.14
N LYS A 86 -9.79 17.56 21.94
CA LYS A 86 -9.13 16.39 21.37
C LYS A 86 -10.04 15.76 20.33
N GLU A 87 -9.44 15.24 19.27
CA GLU A 87 -10.15 14.51 18.22
C GLU A 87 -9.34 13.28 17.83
N THR A 88 -10.01 12.16 17.64
CA THR A 88 -9.40 10.94 17.09
C THR A 88 -9.92 10.73 15.68
N VAL A 89 -9.03 10.80 14.69
CA VAL A 89 -9.36 10.60 13.28
C VAL A 89 -8.86 9.23 12.83
N THR A 90 -9.76 8.43 12.27
CA THR A 90 -9.41 7.14 11.64
C THR A 90 -9.65 7.21 10.14
N ALA A 91 -8.68 6.76 9.34
CA ALA A 91 -8.80 6.72 7.89
C ALA A 91 -8.01 5.54 7.29
N ALA A 92 -8.51 5.01 6.17
CA ALA A 92 -7.73 4.16 5.29
C ALA A 92 -6.83 5.03 4.42
N LEU A 93 -5.55 4.67 4.35
CA LEU A 93 -4.52 5.35 3.57
C LEU A 93 -4.07 4.47 2.41
N ILE A 94 -3.81 5.11 1.28
CA ILE A 94 -3.26 4.46 0.09
C ILE A 94 -2.13 5.33 -0.48
N GLY A 95 -1.00 4.70 -0.79
CA GLY A 95 0.12 5.32 -1.48
C GLY A 95 0.63 4.41 -2.57
N SER A 96 1.03 4.94 -3.71
CA SER A 96 1.55 4.12 -4.82
C SER A 96 2.77 4.76 -5.46
N GLY A 97 3.58 3.93 -6.10
CA GLY A 97 4.78 4.37 -6.80
C GLY A 97 5.22 3.36 -7.84
N THR A 98 5.94 3.85 -8.85
CA THR A 98 6.55 3.03 -9.89
C THR A 98 8.02 2.81 -9.55
N PHE A 99 8.43 1.56 -9.44
CA PHE A 99 9.79 1.18 -9.08
C PHE A 99 10.49 0.47 -10.23
N ARG A 100 11.76 0.81 -10.45
CA ARG A 100 12.57 0.20 -11.51
C ARG A 100 12.84 -1.26 -11.17
N VAL A 101 12.65 -2.15 -12.14
CA VAL A 101 13.06 -3.55 -12.05
C VAL A 101 14.48 -3.72 -12.59
N ARG A 102 15.30 -4.45 -11.85
CA ARG A 102 16.70 -4.74 -12.16
C ARG A 102 17.00 -6.18 -11.83
N ASN A 103 17.34 -6.98 -12.84
CA ASN A 103 17.63 -8.41 -12.69
C ASN A 103 16.49 -9.16 -11.98
N GLY A 104 15.24 -8.91 -12.39
CA GLY A 104 14.04 -9.56 -11.84
C GLY A 104 13.69 -9.24 -10.40
N GLN A 105 14.19 -8.11 -9.89
CA GLN A 105 13.85 -7.63 -8.56
C GLN A 105 13.68 -6.10 -8.55
N THR A 106 12.96 -5.62 -7.54
CA THR A 106 12.91 -4.21 -7.17
C THR A 106 12.95 -4.06 -5.64
N THR A 107 13.52 -2.95 -5.19
CA THR A 107 13.58 -2.58 -3.77
C THR A 107 13.22 -1.11 -3.68
N GLY A 108 12.39 -0.75 -2.70
CA GLY A 108 11.97 0.62 -2.52
C GLY A 108 11.20 0.83 -1.22
N SER A 109 10.62 2.01 -1.09
CA SER A 109 9.74 2.35 0.01
C SER A 109 8.60 3.24 -0.47
N LEU A 110 7.49 3.16 0.25
CA LEU A 110 6.33 4.06 0.10
C LEU A 110 6.07 4.73 1.46
N THR A 111 5.63 5.98 1.43
CA THR A 111 5.32 6.76 2.62
C THR A 111 3.88 7.27 2.54
N VAL A 112 3.13 7.14 3.63
CA VAL A 112 1.74 7.63 3.77
C VAL A 112 1.51 8.24 5.15
N GLY A 113 0.42 9.00 5.27
CA GLY A 113 -0.09 9.50 6.54
C GLY A 113 0.77 10.59 7.19
N PRO A 114 0.41 10.98 8.43
CA PRO A 114 -0.82 10.63 9.16
C PRO A 114 -2.07 11.22 8.50
N PRO A 115 -3.28 10.69 8.76
CA PRO A 115 -4.51 11.32 8.26
C PRO A 115 -4.68 12.69 8.92
N GLY A 116 -5.03 13.72 8.15
CA GLY A 116 -5.26 15.08 8.66
C GLY A 116 -6.41 15.16 9.67
N PRO A 117 -6.58 16.30 10.36
CA PRO A 117 -7.61 16.47 11.40
C PRO A 117 -9.05 16.56 10.87
N GLY A 118 -9.26 16.55 9.54
CA GLY A 118 -10.56 16.81 8.95
C GLY A 118 -11.03 18.23 9.28
N ASP A 119 -12.27 18.36 9.75
CA ASP A 119 -12.87 19.65 10.13
C ASP A 119 -12.53 20.08 11.57
N PHE A 120 -11.77 19.26 12.32
CA PHE A 120 -11.39 19.59 13.69
C PHE A 120 -10.42 20.78 13.71
N SER A 121 -10.80 21.81 14.46
CA SER A 121 -10.03 23.05 14.59
C SER A 121 -10.05 23.56 16.02
N CYS A 122 -8.99 24.30 16.38
CA CYS A 122 -8.86 24.83 17.72
C CYS A 122 -9.55 26.19 17.87
N PRO A 123 -10.18 26.46 19.04
CA PRO A 123 -10.68 27.80 19.36
C PRO A 123 -9.56 28.85 19.34
N SER A 124 -9.94 30.11 19.14
CA SER A 124 -8.99 31.24 19.14
C SER A 124 -8.06 31.23 20.36
N GLY A 125 -6.77 31.44 20.13
CA GLY A 125 -5.71 31.42 21.16
C GLY A 125 -5.14 30.03 21.47
N GLN A 126 -5.41 29.03 20.62
CA GLN A 126 -4.86 27.68 20.72
C GLN A 126 -4.31 27.21 19.38
N THR A 127 -3.34 26.31 19.42
CA THR A 127 -2.72 25.67 18.27
C THR A 127 -3.05 24.19 18.26
N LEU A 128 -3.31 23.66 17.06
CA LEU A 128 -3.60 22.24 16.83
C LEU A 128 -2.30 21.45 16.70
N PHE A 129 -2.23 20.32 17.40
CA PHE A 129 -1.10 19.41 17.33
C PHE A 129 -1.57 17.98 17.07
N LEU A 130 -0.79 17.27 16.27
CA LEU A 130 -0.81 15.81 16.24
C LEU A 130 -0.02 15.30 17.44
N GLU A 131 -0.68 14.48 18.24
CA GLU A 131 -0.15 13.96 19.51
C GLU A 131 0.30 12.51 19.42
N LYS A 132 -0.36 11.73 18.57
CA LYS A 132 -0.07 10.31 18.38
C LYS A 132 -0.66 9.81 17.08
N VAL A 133 -0.01 8.86 16.44
CA VAL A 133 -0.61 8.07 15.36
C VAL A 133 -0.26 6.59 15.52
N THR A 134 -1.23 5.74 15.21
CA THR A 134 -1.06 4.29 15.10
C THR A 134 -1.52 3.84 13.71
N TYR A 135 -0.76 2.94 13.10
CA TYR A 135 -1.05 2.28 11.84
C TYR A 135 -1.26 0.78 12.09
N SER A 136 -2.22 0.20 11.38
CA SER A 136 -2.51 -1.22 11.38
C SER A 136 -2.94 -1.71 10.00
N ASN A 137 -3.01 -3.03 9.81
CA ASN A 137 -3.46 -3.66 8.56
C ASN A 137 -2.67 -3.14 7.35
N THR A 138 -1.35 -3.17 7.47
CA THR A 138 -0.41 -2.58 6.52
C THR A 138 0.01 -3.59 5.45
N PHE A 139 -0.28 -3.33 4.18
CA PHE A 139 0.04 -4.27 3.09
C PHE A 139 0.70 -3.56 1.92
N VAL A 140 1.66 -4.23 1.28
CA VAL A 140 2.14 -3.86 -0.05
C VAL A 140 1.56 -4.82 -1.10
N PHE A 141 1.16 -4.26 -2.23
CA PHE A 141 0.64 -4.96 -3.40
C PHE A 141 1.44 -4.58 -4.63
N ASP A 142 1.74 -5.53 -5.51
CA ASP A 142 2.16 -5.23 -6.87
C ASP A 142 0.94 -5.13 -7.81
N GLN A 143 1.15 -4.67 -9.04
CA GLN A 143 0.12 -4.66 -10.08
C GLN A 143 -0.28 -6.05 -10.62
N GLY A 144 0.50 -7.09 -10.29
CA GLY A 144 0.27 -8.49 -10.65
C GLY A 144 -0.62 -9.26 -9.66
N GLY A 145 -0.98 -8.64 -8.53
CA GLY A 145 -1.80 -9.24 -7.47
C GLY A 145 -0.98 -9.91 -6.34
N THR A 146 0.35 -9.84 -6.40
CA THR A 146 1.24 -10.24 -5.31
C THR A 146 1.03 -9.32 -4.13
N MET A 147 0.94 -9.87 -2.91
CA MET A 147 0.77 -9.07 -1.71
C MET A 147 1.64 -9.55 -0.55
N LYS A 148 1.97 -8.63 0.36
CA LYS A 148 2.70 -8.95 1.60
C LYS A 148 2.23 -8.06 2.75
N HIS A 149 1.92 -8.69 3.87
CA HIS A 149 1.72 -8.01 5.15
C HIS A 149 3.05 -7.43 5.61
N ALA A 150 3.08 -6.13 5.88
CA ALA A 150 4.25 -5.44 6.41
C ALA A 150 4.31 -5.55 7.94
N THR A 151 5.53 -5.63 8.48
CA THR A 151 5.76 -5.78 9.93
C THR A 151 6.80 -4.77 10.43
N PRO A 152 6.74 -4.29 11.69
CA PRO A 152 5.73 -4.62 12.70
C PRO A 152 4.37 -3.99 12.39
N ASP A 153 3.31 -4.67 12.82
CA ASP A 153 1.92 -4.28 12.67
C ASP A 153 1.13 -4.82 13.88
N PRO A 154 0.50 -3.96 14.71
CA PRO A 154 0.44 -2.51 14.57
C PRO A 154 1.77 -1.82 14.87
N ILE A 155 1.95 -0.60 14.33
CA ILE A 155 3.09 0.28 14.61
C ILE A 155 2.56 1.69 14.84
N GLY A 156 3.21 2.48 15.69
CA GLY A 156 2.78 3.86 15.93
C GLY A 156 3.89 4.69 16.53
N THR A 157 3.57 5.95 16.79
CA THR A 157 4.46 6.83 17.54
C THR A 157 4.27 6.66 19.05
N GLY A 158 5.28 7.08 19.80
CA GLY A 158 5.07 7.58 21.15
C GLY A 158 4.21 8.85 21.15
N THR A 159 4.20 9.57 22.27
CA THR A 159 3.66 10.94 22.27
C THR A 159 4.57 11.83 21.43
N ILE A 160 3.99 12.48 20.43
CA ILE A 160 4.61 13.48 19.58
C ILE A 160 3.90 14.82 19.78
N HIS A 161 4.48 15.91 19.32
CA HIS A 161 3.88 17.23 19.44
C HIS A 161 4.16 18.01 18.17
N VAL A 162 3.41 17.68 17.12
CA VAL A 162 3.65 18.18 15.76
C VAL A 162 2.59 19.21 15.41
N PRO A 163 2.95 20.48 15.17
CA PRO A 163 1.97 21.50 14.77
C PRO A 163 1.34 21.13 13.42
N VAL A 164 0.03 21.32 13.31
CA VAL A 164 -0.79 20.99 12.14
C VAL A 164 -1.19 22.24 11.37
#